data_AF-A0AAD2FPW6-F1
#
_entry.id   AF-A0AAD2FPW6-F1
#
_cell.length_a   1.000
_cell.length_b   1.000
_cell.length_c   1.000
_cell.angle_alpha   90.00
_cell.angle_beta   90.00
_cell.angle_gamma   90.00
#
_symmetry.space_group_name_H-M   'P 1'
#
loop_
_entity.id
_entity.type
_entity.pdbx_description
1 polymer ?
#
loop_
_entity_poly.entity_id
_entity_poly.type
_entity_poly.pdbx_seq_one_letter_code
_entity_poly.pdbx_strand_id
1 'polypeptide(L)'
;MMLLAEKQFEKIIKGRLVFQGNGTREWLLREDTASPTASQEAITTTGVIDAQEGRDVMTLDIPNAFIQIYMPDAKEGEDCVYMKITGMMVQILIDMAPEYREYVVLENGKRVIYVPCCN
;
A
#
# COMPACT_ATOMS: atom_id res chain seq x y z
N MET A 1 8.23 8.39 4.21
CA MET A 1 9.17 9.17 3.36
C MET A 1 8.39 9.73 2.18
N MET A 2 8.60 10.99 1.78
CA MET A 2 8.00 11.56 0.56
C MET A 2 9.01 11.53 -0.58
N LEU A 3 8.65 10.90 -1.69
CA LEU A 3 9.44 10.83 -2.92
C LEU A 3 8.82 11.78 -3.94
N LEU A 4 9.63 12.65 -4.54
CA LEU A 4 9.20 13.52 -5.62
C LEU A 4 9.80 13.02 -6.93
N ALA A 5 8.98 12.94 -7.97
CA ALA A 5 9.42 12.59 -9.31
C ALA A 5 8.80 13.56 -10.32
N GLU A 6 9.59 14.08 -11.26
CA GLU A 6 9.10 14.93 -12.33
C GLU A 6 8.73 14.08 -13.55
N LYS A 7 7.51 14.24 -14.05
CA LYS A 7 7.07 13.58 -15.29
C LYS A 7 7.53 14.39 -16.49
N GLN A 8 8.54 13.89 -17.22
CA GLN A 8 9.21 14.60 -18.31
C GLN A 8 8.26 15.18 -19.38
N PHE A 9 7.20 14.46 -19.75
CA PHE A 9 6.27 14.89 -20.79
C PHE A 9 5.32 16.02 -20.35
N GLU A 10 4.90 16.02 -19.09
CA GLU A 10 3.87 16.94 -18.60
C GLU A 10 4.44 18.05 -17.72
N LYS A 11 5.74 17.98 -17.35
CA LYS A 11 6.39 18.85 -16.35
C LYS A 11 5.62 18.92 -15.02
N ILE A 12 4.90 17.84 -14.70
CA ILE A 12 4.16 17.70 -13.46
C ILE A 12 5.06 17.00 -12.44
N ILE A 13 5.20 17.61 -11.27
CA ILE A 13 5.84 16.99 -10.11
C ILE A 13 4.83 16.06 -9.44
N LYS A 14 5.16 14.77 -9.36
CA LYS A 14 4.39 13.76 -8.63
C LYS A 14 5.04 13.47 -7.29
N GLY A 15 4.29 13.69 -6.22
CA GLY A 15 4.63 13.21 -4.89
C GLY A 15 4.11 11.80 -4.67
N ARG A 16 4.95 10.93 -4.12
CA ARG A 16 4.57 9.61 -3.62
C ARG A 16 4.98 9.48 -2.17
N LEU A 17 4.13 8.88 -1.37
CA LEU A 17 4.38 8.66 0.05
C LEU A 17 4.64 7.19 0.25
N VAL A 18 5.75 6.88 0.89
CA VAL A 18 6.20 5.51 1.12
C VAL A 18 6.23 5.25 2.61
N PHE A 19 5.49 4.22 3.01
CA PHE A 19 5.52 3.66 4.35
C PHE A 19 6.91 3.08 4.64
N GLN A 20 7.40 3.31 5.84
CA GLN A 20 8.71 2.80 6.26
C GLN A 20 8.56 1.35 6.74
N GLY A 21 8.79 0.39 5.83
CA GLY A 21 8.59 -1.04 6.11
C GLY A 21 9.77 -1.77 6.78
N ASN A 22 10.80 -1.06 7.25
CA ASN A 22 12.01 -1.73 7.77
C ASN A 22 11.73 -2.54 9.05
N GLY A 23 10.91 -2.03 9.96
CA GLY A 23 10.50 -2.73 11.18
C GLY A 23 9.51 -3.86 10.93
N THR A 24 8.81 -3.87 9.78
CA THR A 24 7.72 -4.82 9.51
C THR A 24 8.18 -6.28 9.46
N ARG A 25 9.48 -6.52 9.24
CA ARG A 25 10.09 -7.86 9.25
C ARG A 25 10.23 -8.47 10.64
N GLU A 26 10.11 -7.70 11.72
CA GLU A 26 10.21 -8.22 13.08
C GLU A 26 8.95 -9.00 13.50
N TRP A 27 7.79 -8.65 12.93
CA TRP A 27 6.49 -9.23 13.29
C TRP A 27 5.78 -9.95 12.13
N LEU A 28 6.30 -9.89 10.91
CA LEU A 28 5.81 -10.70 9.79
C LEU A 28 6.87 -11.73 9.38
N LEU A 29 6.50 -13.02 9.42
CA LEU A 29 7.38 -14.08 8.95
C LEU A 29 7.53 -14.01 7.43
N ARG A 30 8.70 -14.43 6.93
CA ARG A 30 8.97 -14.50 5.50
C ARG A 30 8.02 -15.47 4.79
N GLU A 31 7.66 -16.55 5.46
CA GLU A 31 6.76 -17.59 4.95
C GLU A 31 5.35 -17.03 4.75
N ASP A 32 4.88 -16.21 5.70
CA ASP A 32 3.55 -15.59 5.65
C ASP A 32 3.44 -14.41 4.67
N THR A 33 4.58 -13.82 4.29
CA THR A 33 4.64 -12.66 3.37
C THR A 33 5.07 -13.03 1.95
N ALA A 34 5.52 -14.25 1.73
CA ALA A 34 5.94 -14.70 0.41
C ALA A 34 4.71 -14.95 -0.47
N SER A 35 4.52 -14.10 -1.48
CA SER A 35 3.58 -14.39 -2.56
C SER A 35 4.21 -15.37 -3.57
N PRO A 36 3.45 -16.34 -4.11
CA PRO A 36 3.93 -17.21 -5.17
C PRO A 36 4.29 -16.35 -6.39
N THR A 37 5.59 -16.14 -6.61
CA THR A 37 6.08 -15.33 -7.72
C THR A 37 6.45 -16.25 -8.86
N ALA A 38 5.70 -16.21 -9.96
CA ALA A 38 6.08 -16.92 -11.16
C ALA A 38 7.35 -16.30 -11.78
N SER A 39 8.21 -17.14 -12.38
CA SER A 39 9.38 -16.65 -13.12
C SER A 39 8.95 -15.77 -14.29
N GLN A 40 9.62 -14.65 -14.50
CA GLN A 40 9.39 -13.78 -15.66
C GLN A 40 9.60 -14.52 -16.99
N GLU A 41 10.58 -15.43 -17.03
CA GLU A 41 10.84 -16.27 -18.20
C GLU A 41 9.67 -17.23 -18.47
N ALA A 42 9.08 -17.80 -17.42
CA ALA A 42 7.94 -18.69 -17.53
C ALA A 42 6.70 -17.94 -18.08
N ILE A 43 6.39 -16.76 -17.53
CA ILE A 43 5.28 -15.90 -18.00
C ILE A 43 5.46 -15.54 -19.48
N THR A 44 6.68 -15.18 -19.87
CA THR A 44 7.00 -14.84 -21.27
C THR A 44 6.83 -16.05 -22.18
N THR A 45 7.34 -17.22 -21.75
CA THR A 45 7.24 -18.47 -22.51
C THR A 45 5.79 -18.86 -22.76
N THR A 46 4.94 -18.81 -21.72
CA THR A 46 3.51 -19.09 -21.86
C THR A 46 2.83 -18.12 -22.81
N GLY A 47 3.17 -16.82 -22.72
CA GLY A 47 2.63 -15.81 -23.65
C GLY A 47 3.00 -16.07 -25.12
N VAL A 48 4.23 -16.55 -25.38
CA VAL A 48 4.65 -16.94 -26.75
C VAL A 48 3.87 -18.15 -27.25
N ILE A 49 3.63 -19.16 -26.39
CA ILE A 49 2.83 -20.34 -26.74
C ILE A 49 1.38 -19.94 -27.04
N ASP A 50 0.79 -19.11 -26.18
CA ASP A 50 -0.58 -18.62 -26.35
C ASP A 50 -0.75 -17.84 -27.67
N ALA A 51 0.23 -17.00 -28.00
CA ALA A 51 0.27 -16.29 -29.28
C ALA A 51 0.43 -17.23 -30.49
N GLN A 52 1.30 -18.23 -30.39
CA GLN A 52 1.53 -19.21 -31.47
C GLN A 52 0.29 -20.07 -31.73
N GLU A 53 -0.45 -20.42 -30.69
CA GLU A 53 -1.68 -21.21 -30.80
C GLU A 53 -2.93 -20.37 -31.09
N GLY A 54 -2.81 -19.04 -31.14
CA GLY A 54 -3.93 -18.12 -31.38
C GLY A 54 -4.97 -18.15 -30.26
N ARG A 55 -4.55 -18.34 -29.00
CA ARG A 55 -5.44 -18.34 -27.84
C ARG A 55 -5.88 -16.92 -27.50
N ASP A 56 -7.14 -16.79 -27.09
CA ASP A 56 -7.67 -15.53 -26.56
C ASP A 56 -7.27 -15.40 -25.08
N VAL A 57 -6.46 -14.39 -24.76
CA VAL A 57 -5.88 -14.17 -23.43
C VAL A 57 -6.17 -12.74 -22.99
N MET A 58 -6.68 -12.60 -21.77
CA MET A 58 -6.90 -11.31 -21.11
C MET A 58 -5.96 -11.16 -19.92
N THR A 59 -5.32 -10.00 -19.80
CA THR A 59 -4.58 -9.59 -18.60
C THR A 59 -5.24 -8.34 -18.01
N LEU A 60 -5.23 -8.25 -16.68
CA LEU A 60 -5.77 -7.11 -15.96
C LEU A 60 -4.87 -6.76 -14.78
N ASP A 61 -4.71 -5.46 -14.55
CA ASP A 61 -4.08 -4.92 -13.35
C ASP A 61 -5.18 -4.43 -12.41
N ILE A 62 -5.08 -4.79 -11.12
CA ILE A 62 -6.01 -4.31 -10.09
C ILE A 62 -5.33 -3.14 -9.38
N PRO A 63 -5.72 -1.88 -9.70
CA PRO A 63 -5.11 -0.73 -9.08
C PRO A 63 -5.41 -0.72 -7.58
N ASN A 64 -4.43 -0.31 -6.78
CA ASN A 64 -4.57 -0.21 -5.32
C ASN A 64 -4.98 -1.51 -4.62
N ALA A 65 -4.64 -2.69 -5.18
CA ALA A 65 -4.97 -3.98 -4.58
C ALA A 65 -4.66 -4.04 -3.07
N PHE A 66 -3.49 -3.54 -2.64
CA PHE A 66 -3.11 -3.52 -1.21
C PHE A 66 -4.03 -2.67 -0.31
N ILE A 67 -4.66 -1.62 -0.84
CA ILE A 67 -5.54 -0.72 -0.07
C ILE A 67 -6.99 -1.25 -0.10
N GLN A 68 -7.34 -2.02 -1.13
CA GLN A 68 -8.69 -2.55 -1.35
C GLN A 68 -8.90 -3.95 -0.73
N ILE A 69 -7.87 -4.54 -0.14
CA ILE A 69 -8.00 -5.84 0.53
C ILE A 69 -8.94 -5.69 1.72
N TYR A 70 -9.95 -6.56 1.76
CA TYR A 70 -10.81 -6.75 2.92
C TYR A 70 -9.97 -7.26 4.09
N MET A 71 -10.04 -6.56 5.23
CA MET A 71 -9.38 -6.97 6.46
C MET A 71 -10.44 -7.12 7.54
N PRO A 72 -10.75 -8.35 7.97
CA PRO A 72 -11.85 -8.59 8.88
C PRO A 72 -11.66 -7.84 10.19
N ASP A 73 -12.78 -7.47 10.82
CA ASP A 73 -12.78 -6.97 12.19
C ASP A 73 -12.03 -7.94 13.11
N ALA A 74 -11.02 -7.41 13.81
CA ALA A 74 -10.28 -8.18 14.78
C ALA A 74 -11.21 -8.56 15.94
N LYS A 75 -11.32 -9.86 16.23
CA LYS A 75 -12.04 -10.32 17.43
C LYS A 75 -11.20 -10.07 18.68
N GLU A 76 -11.83 -10.16 19.84
CA GLU A 76 -11.13 -10.04 21.12
C GLU A 76 -10.01 -11.09 21.22
N GLY A 77 -8.76 -10.62 21.31
CA GLY A 77 -7.57 -11.47 21.33
C GLY A 77 -6.90 -11.72 19.98
N GLU A 78 -7.42 -11.18 18.87
CA GLU A 78 -6.79 -11.23 17.55
C GLU A 78 -5.96 -9.97 17.26
N ASP A 79 -4.94 -10.12 16.42
CA ASP A 79 -4.08 -9.01 16.01
C ASP A 79 -4.86 -8.01 15.14
N CYS A 80 -4.81 -6.73 15.52
CA CYS A 80 -5.41 -5.63 14.77
C CYS A 80 -4.32 -4.78 14.14
N VAL A 81 -4.43 -4.52 12.83
CA VAL A 81 -3.46 -3.70 12.10
C VAL A 81 -3.87 -2.23 12.17
N TYR A 82 -2.99 -1.39 12.70
CA TYR A 82 -3.17 0.06 12.69
C TYR A 82 -2.18 0.73 11.75
N MET A 83 -2.67 1.65 10.93
CA MET A 83 -1.84 2.56 10.17
C MET A 83 -1.53 3.81 10.99
N LYS A 84 -0.24 4.05 11.23
CA LYS A 84 0.25 5.26 11.92
C LYS A 84 0.64 6.33 10.91
N ILE A 85 -0.17 7.38 10.81
CA ILE A 85 0.07 8.54 9.95
C ILE A 85 0.75 9.63 10.78
N THR A 86 1.91 10.14 10.33
CA THR A 86 2.70 11.11 11.12
C THR A 86 3.16 12.33 10.32
N GLY A 87 3.42 13.43 11.02
CA GLY A 87 4.06 14.62 10.45
C GLY A 87 3.13 15.44 9.54
N MET A 88 3.67 15.92 8.42
CA MET A 88 2.93 16.76 7.46
C MET A 88 1.67 16.07 6.92
N MET A 89 1.67 14.74 6.87
CA MET A 89 0.53 13.95 6.41
C MET A 89 -0.73 14.16 7.22
N VAL A 90 -0.57 14.33 8.53
CA VAL A 90 -1.71 14.61 9.41
C VAL A 90 -2.36 15.94 9.03
N GLN A 91 -1.56 16.94 8.65
CA GLN A 91 -2.10 18.23 8.23
C GLN A 91 -2.85 18.12 6.90
N ILE A 92 -2.26 17.47 5.89
CA ILE A 92 -2.92 17.26 4.60
C ILE A 92 -4.23 16.47 4.78
N LEU A 93 -4.23 15.44 5.64
CA LEU A 93 -5.43 14.67 5.94
C LEU A 93 -6.52 15.54 6.56
N ILE A 94 -6.18 16.37 7.55
CA ILE A 94 -7.14 17.30 8.19
C ILE A 94 -7.66 18.34 7.20
N ASP A 95 -6.82 18.81 6.27
CA ASP A 95 -7.22 19.80 5.28
C ASP A 95 -8.23 19.20 4.27
N MET A 96 -8.11 17.89 3.98
CA MET A 96 -9.06 17.17 3.12
C MET A 96 -10.32 16.71 3.87
N ALA A 97 -10.16 16.27 5.12
CA ALA A 97 -11.20 15.68 5.97
C ALA A 97 -11.08 16.23 7.41
N PRO A 98 -11.69 17.41 7.69
CA PRO A 98 -11.53 18.13 8.94
C PRO A 98 -12.00 17.36 10.19
N GLU A 99 -12.91 16.41 10.04
CA GLU A 99 -13.40 15.52 11.08
C GLU A 99 -12.28 14.73 11.77
N TYR A 100 -11.17 14.47 11.07
CA TYR A 100 -10.04 13.75 11.64
C TYR A 100 -9.24 14.56 12.66
N ARG A 101 -9.52 15.87 12.80
CA ARG A 101 -8.83 16.76 13.74
C ARG A 101 -8.99 16.30 15.19
N GLU A 102 -10.10 15.69 15.55
CA GLU A 102 -10.37 15.22 16.92
C GLU A 102 -9.49 14.02 17.32
N TYR A 103 -9.00 13.25 16.34
CA TYR A 103 -8.18 12.06 16.56
C TYR A 103 -6.67 12.36 16.53
N VAL A 104 -6.27 13.63 16.45
CA VAL A 104 -4.85 14.01 16.39
C VAL A 104 -4.21 13.94 17.76
N VAL A 105 -3.16 13.13 17.86
CA VAL A 105 -2.35 12.97 19.07
C VAL A 105 -0.96 13.58 18.85
N LEU A 106 -0.36 14.13 19.91
CA LEU A 106 1.02 14.61 19.89
C LEU A 106 1.94 13.57 20.54
N GLU A 107 2.86 13.01 19.76
CA GLU A 107 3.89 12.08 20.23
C GLU A 107 5.27 12.61 19.88
N ASN A 108 6.15 12.76 20.88
CA ASN A 108 7.52 13.26 20.68
C ASN A 108 7.57 14.56 19.85
N GLY A 109 6.61 15.45 20.08
CA GLY A 109 6.48 16.72 19.35
C GLY A 109 5.94 16.62 17.92
N LYS A 110 5.55 15.43 17.46
CA LYS A 110 4.96 15.20 16.12
C LYS A 110 3.48 14.90 16.23
N ARG A 111 2.70 15.42 15.28
CA ARG A 111 1.28 15.07 15.13
C ARG A 111 1.17 13.66 14.54
N VAL A 112 0.27 12.87 15.11
CA VAL A 112 0.02 11.46 14.78
C VAL A 112 -1.48 11.20 14.73
N ILE A 113 -1.92 10.39 13.76
CA ILE A 113 -3.24 9.77 13.74
C ILE A 113 -3.03 8.26 13.57
N TYR A 114 -3.82 7.48 14.32
CA TYR A 114 -3.90 6.03 14.19
C TYR A 114 -5.21 5.68 13.50
N VAL A 115 -5.13 4.90 12.43
CA VAL A 115 -6.30 4.44 11.66
C VAL A 115 -6.36 2.92 11.76
N PRO A 116 -7.44 2.34 12.33
CA PRO A 116 -7.64 0.90 12.29
C PRO A 116 -7.86 0.46 10.85
N CYS A 117 -7.18 -0.58 10.42
CA CYS A 117 -7.36 -1.15 9.10
C CYS A 117 -8.30 -2.37 9.18
N CYS A 118 -9.55 -2.14 9.63
CA CYS A 118 -10.61 -3.15 9.71
C CYS A 118 -11.80 -2.69 8.86
N ASN A 119 -12.43 -3.60 8.10
CA ASN A 119 -13.63 -3.37 7.28
C ASN A 119 -14.42 -4.66 7.12
#